data_AF-A0A258TAZ3-F1
#
_entry.id   AF-A0A258TAZ3-F1
#
_cell.length_a   1.000
_cell.length_b   1.000
_cell.length_c   1.000
_cell.angle_alpha   90.00
_cell.angle_beta   90.00
_cell.angle_gamma   90.00
#
_symmetry.space_group_name_H-M   'P 1'
#
loop_
_entity.id
_entity.type
_entity.pdbx_description
1 polymer ?
#
loop_
_entity_poly.entity_id
_entity_poly.type
_entity_poly.pdbx_seq_one_letter_code
_entity_poly.pdbx_strand_id
1 'polypeptide(L)'
;MIGAMAHKLENEPSLAKITRHSLLLAAQLQALRSQLYPPEAKKSLKTFTSREAASMVGIAESTLRQMSLDGESAVPELHGKDNRRRAYTLTQINEIREHLAHKRPKEALAFLPRRRAGEKLQIIAIANFKGGSAKTTTTIHLAHFLA
;
A
#
# COMPACT_ATOMS: atom_id res chain seq x y z
N MET A 1 4.87 41.03 -0.75
CA MET A 1 3.62 41.79 -0.51
C MET A 1 2.48 40.86 -0.88
N ILE A 2 1.61 40.37 0.01
CA ILE A 2 0.70 41.09 0.91
C ILE A 2 0.52 40.21 2.16
N GLY A 3 1.19 40.56 3.26
CA GLY A 3 0.85 40.06 4.60
C GLY A 3 -0.05 41.10 5.24
N ALA A 4 -1.36 41.00 5.01
CA ALA A 4 -2.31 41.85 5.70
C ALA A 4 -2.36 41.39 7.17
N MET A 5 -1.58 42.05 8.03
CA MET A 5 -1.76 42.00 9.47
C MET A 5 -3.16 42.58 9.77
N ALA A 6 -4.16 41.70 9.80
CA ALA A 6 -5.51 42.05 10.21
C ALA A 6 -5.45 42.48 11.68
N HIS A 7 -5.47 43.79 11.88
CA HIS A 7 -5.49 44.44 13.19
C HIS A 7 -6.66 43.87 14.01
N LYS A 8 -6.37 43.46 15.26
CA LYS A 8 -7.36 43.01 16.22
C LYS A 8 -8.25 44.20 16.59
N LEU A 9 -9.47 44.26 16.06
CA LEU A 9 -10.48 45.26 16.44
C LEU A 9 -11.09 44.85 17.79
N GLU A 10 -11.01 45.72 18.79
CA GLU A 10 -11.42 45.43 20.18
C GLU A 10 -12.92 45.06 20.33
N ASN A 11 -13.76 45.40 19.34
CA ASN A 11 -15.20 45.08 19.29
C ASN A 11 -15.63 44.37 17.99
N GLU A 12 -14.86 43.41 17.50
CA GLU A 12 -15.27 42.61 16.32
C GLU A 12 -16.49 41.70 16.65
N PRO A 13 -17.56 41.71 15.83
CA PRO A 13 -18.74 40.87 16.04
C PRO A 13 -18.40 39.38 15.92
N SER A 14 -19.08 38.53 16.69
CA SER A 14 -18.78 37.10 16.80
C SER A 14 -18.72 36.37 15.45
N LEU A 15 -19.59 36.74 14.50
CA LEU A 15 -19.59 36.18 13.15
C LEU A 15 -18.28 36.50 12.40
N ALA A 16 -17.82 37.76 12.45
CA ALA A 16 -16.57 38.17 11.81
C ALA A 16 -15.36 37.47 12.44
N LYS A 17 -15.34 37.33 13.78
CA LYS A 17 -14.33 36.53 14.49
C LYS A 17 -14.29 35.08 14.00
N ILE A 18 -15.45 34.42 13.90
CA ILE A 18 -15.56 33.03 13.42
C ILE A 18 -15.04 32.94 11.99
N THR A 19 -15.50 33.80 11.08
CA THR A 19 -15.06 33.80 9.67
C THR A 19 -13.55 33.99 9.56
N ARG A 20 -12.97 34.96 10.31
CA ARG A 20 -11.53 35.20 10.32
C ARG A 20 -10.76 33.97 10.80
N HIS A 21 -11.20 33.33 11.89
CA HIS A 21 -10.57 32.11 12.40
C HIS A 21 -10.72 30.93 11.44
N SER A 22 -11.87 30.75 10.80
CA SER A 22 -12.09 29.71 9.79
C SER A 22 -11.16 29.89 8.59
N LEU A 23 -10.99 31.12 8.09
CA LEU A 23 -10.08 31.41 6.98
C LEU A 23 -8.61 31.18 7.37
N LEU A 24 -8.20 31.59 8.56
CA LEU A 24 -6.86 31.35 9.08
C LEU A 24 -6.58 29.85 9.25
N LEU A 25 -7.52 29.09 9.82
CA LEU A 25 -7.40 27.64 9.97
C LEU A 25 -7.35 26.93 8.63
N ALA A 26 -8.20 27.31 7.67
CA ALA A 26 -8.17 26.74 6.33
C ALA A 26 -6.83 26.99 5.62
N ALA A 27 -6.30 28.22 5.72
CA ALA A 27 -5.00 28.57 5.15
C ALA A 27 -3.86 27.77 5.81
N GLN A 28 -3.87 27.62 7.13
CA GLN A 28 -2.88 26.83 7.86
C GLN A 28 -2.97 25.33 7.52
N LEU A 29 -4.17 24.76 7.45
CA LEU A 29 -4.38 23.37 7.04
C LEU A 29 -3.90 23.11 5.62
N GLN A 30 -4.16 24.04 4.70
CA GLN A 30 -3.69 23.94 3.31
C GLN A 30 -2.16 24.01 3.22
N ALA A 31 -1.54 24.94 3.94
CA ALA A 31 -0.08 25.05 4.02
C ALA A 31 0.55 23.77 4.60
N LEU A 32 0.04 23.26 5.73
CA LEU A 32 0.50 22.00 6.34
C LEU A 32 0.33 20.82 5.39
N ARG A 33 -0.81 20.71 4.70
CA ARG A 33 -1.05 19.64 3.73
C ARG A 33 -0.04 19.67 2.58
N SER A 34 0.28 20.85 2.07
CA SER A 34 1.27 21.01 0.98
C SER A 34 2.69 20.62 1.40
N GLN A 35 3.03 20.83 2.68
CA GLN A 35 4.33 20.42 3.24
C GLN A 35 4.39 18.92 3.56
N LEU A 36 3.32 18.37 4.13
CA LEU A 36 3.25 16.96 4.56
C LEU A 36 3.04 15.99 3.40
N TYR A 37 2.37 16.43 2.33
CA TYR A 37 2.10 15.63 1.14
C TYR A 37 2.54 16.38 -0.11
N PRO A 38 3.86 16.48 -0.38
CA PRO A 38 4.35 16.98 -1.65
C PRO A 38 3.71 16.18 -2.80
N PRO A 39 3.35 16.81 -3.93
CA PRO A 39 2.73 16.11 -5.06
C PRO A 39 3.60 14.95 -5.61
N GLU A 40 4.93 15.03 -5.43
CA GLU A 40 5.89 14.00 -5.83
C GLU A 40 6.13 12.92 -4.76
N ALA A 41 5.59 13.06 -3.54
CA ALA A 41 5.79 12.11 -2.45
C ALA A 41 4.88 10.87 -2.60
N LYS A 42 5.15 10.06 -3.63
CA LYS A 42 4.53 8.74 -3.77
C LYS A 42 5.22 7.78 -2.79
N LYS A 43 4.45 7.27 -1.83
CA LYS A 43 4.92 6.15 -0.99
C LYS A 43 5.14 4.95 -1.89
N SER A 44 6.39 4.50 -2.02
CA SER A 44 6.70 3.23 -2.67
C SER A 44 6.58 2.09 -1.65
N LEU A 45 6.15 0.94 -2.14
CA LEU A 45 6.18 -0.28 -1.33
C LEU A 45 7.64 -0.75 -1.22
N LYS A 46 8.00 -1.28 -0.05
CA LYS A 46 9.32 -1.91 0.13
C LYS A 46 9.49 -3.09 -0.83
N THR A 47 10.74 -3.41 -1.15
CA THR A 47 11.07 -4.71 -1.75
C THR A 47 11.01 -5.83 -0.70
N PHE A 48 10.89 -7.06 -1.17
CA PHE A 48 10.75 -8.26 -0.36
C PHE A 48 11.97 -9.15 -0.54
N THR A 49 12.45 -9.71 0.57
CA THR A 49 13.52 -10.72 0.55
C THR A 49 13.04 -12.02 -0.09
N SER A 50 13.95 -12.89 -0.54
CA SER A 50 13.62 -14.23 -1.05
C SER A 50 12.69 -15.01 -0.13
N ARG A 51 12.92 -14.95 1.20
CA ARG A 51 12.09 -15.63 2.19
C ARG A 51 10.66 -15.09 2.23
N GLU A 52 10.51 -13.77 2.27
CA GLU A 52 9.18 -13.12 2.24
C GLU A 52 8.46 -13.43 0.92
N ALA A 53 9.15 -13.32 -0.21
CA ALA A 53 8.61 -13.62 -1.53
C ALA A 53 8.15 -15.09 -1.61
N ALA A 54 8.99 -16.04 -1.22
CA ALA A 54 8.64 -17.46 -1.21
C ALA A 54 7.43 -17.77 -0.31
N SER A 55 7.36 -17.14 0.87
CA SER A 55 6.22 -17.26 1.77
C SER A 55 4.92 -16.72 1.17
N MET A 56 4.97 -15.60 0.44
CA MET A 56 3.79 -15.02 -0.21
C MET A 56 3.32 -15.82 -1.43
N VAL A 57 4.24 -16.50 -2.12
CA VAL A 57 3.93 -17.38 -3.24
C VAL A 57 3.45 -18.76 -2.76
N GLY A 58 3.86 -19.20 -1.57
CA GLY A 58 3.53 -20.52 -1.04
C GLY A 58 4.49 -21.62 -1.50
N ILE A 59 5.76 -21.30 -1.73
CA ILE A 59 6.81 -22.24 -2.13
C ILE A 59 8.01 -22.21 -1.19
N ALA A 60 8.89 -23.20 -1.27
CA ALA A 60 10.14 -23.17 -0.54
C ALA A 60 11.08 -22.08 -1.10
N GLU A 61 11.85 -21.42 -0.22
CA GLU A 61 12.85 -20.42 -0.61
C GLU A 61 13.89 -20.98 -1.59
N SER A 62 14.26 -22.27 -1.42
CA SER A 62 15.16 -22.98 -2.33
C SER A 62 14.61 -23.10 -3.74
N THR A 63 13.29 -23.38 -3.87
CA THR A 63 12.61 -23.46 -5.16
C THR A 63 12.61 -22.10 -5.86
N LEU A 64 12.28 -21.02 -5.16
CA LEU A 64 12.32 -19.67 -5.72
C LEU A 64 13.74 -19.32 -6.21
N ARG A 65 14.76 -19.66 -5.40
CA ARG A 65 16.16 -19.41 -5.77
C ARG A 65 16.56 -20.20 -7.01
N GLN A 66 16.16 -21.47 -7.10
CA GLN A 66 16.46 -22.32 -8.25
C GLN A 66 15.79 -21.79 -9.53
N MET A 67 14.49 -21.48 -9.48
CA MET A 67 13.77 -20.89 -10.63
C MET A 67 14.43 -19.60 -11.12
N SER A 68 14.95 -18.78 -10.20
CA SER A 68 15.66 -17.55 -10.55
C SER A 68 17.05 -17.80 -11.16
N LEU A 69 17.71 -18.91 -10.83
CA LEU A 69 18.98 -19.32 -11.45
C LEU A 69 18.75 -19.94 -12.84
N ASP A 70 17.67 -20.70 -12.98
CA ASP A 70 17.28 -21.37 -14.22
C ASP A 70 16.68 -20.41 -15.25
N GLY A 71 16.47 -19.13 -14.87
CA GLY A 71 15.87 -18.11 -15.72
C GLY A 71 14.35 -18.29 -15.93
N GLU A 72 13.70 -19.12 -15.12
CA GLU A 72 12.27 -19.44 -15.21
C GLU A 72 11.39 -18.45 -14.44
N SER A 73 11.97 -17.58 -13.60
CA SER A 73 11.23 -16.60 -12.81
C SER A 73 11.57 -15.15 -13.18
N ALA A 74 10.75 -14.22 -12.69
CA ALA A 74 11.08 -12.80 -12.69
C ALA A 74 12.49 -12.55 -12.13
N VAL A 75 13.24 -11.68 -12.80
CA VAL A 75 14.64 -11.37 -12.43
C VAL A 75 14.63 -10.45 -11.20
N PRO A 76 15.11 -10.90 -10.03
CA PRO A 76 15.13 -10.05 -8.84
C PRO A 76 16.10 -8.90 -8.99
N GLU A 77 15.79 -7.80 -8.31
CA GLU A 77 16.80 -6.80 -8.02
C GLU A 77 17.82 -7.41 -7.04
N LEU A 78 19.08 -7.05 -7.23
CA LEU A 78 20.15 -7.50 -6.35
C LEU A 78 20.57 -6.33 -5.46
N HIS A 79 20.71 -6.59 -4.17
CA HIS A 79 21.07 -5.61 -3.15
C HIS A 79 22.27 -6.11 -2.30
N GLY A 80 22.97 -5.15 -1.68
CA GLY A 80 24.12 -5.39 -0.78
C GLY A 80 25.48 -5.19 -1.46
N LYS A 81 26.56 -5.12 -0.64
CA LYS A 81 27.94 -4.82 -1.10
C LYS A 81 28.45 -5.74 -2.22
N ASP A 82 27.95 -6.99 -2.28
CA ASP A 82 28.37 -7.99 -3.27
C ASP A 82 27.24 -8.39 -4.23
N ASN A 83 26.12 -7.67 -4.25
CA ASN A 83 24.95 -7.99 -5.09
C ASN A 83 24.37 -9.40 -4.85
N ARG A 84 24.57 -9.98 -3.66
CA ARG A 84 24.16 -11.36 -3.34
C ARG A 84 22.76 -11.50 -2.76
N ARG A 85 22.14 -10.42 -2.28
CA ARG A 85 20.79 -10.48 -1.69
C ARG A 85 19.76 -10.17 -2.76
N ARG A 86 18.91 -11.15 -3.06
CA ARG A 86 17.78 -10.98 -3.99
C ARG A 86 16.66 -10.22 -3.29
N ALA A 87 16.13 -9.23 -3.99
CA ALA A 87 15.01 -8.43 -3.58
C ALA A 87 13.97 -8.43 -4.69
N TYR A 88 12.71 -8.59 -4.31
CA TYR A 88 11.60 -8.73 -5.22
C TYR A 88 10.61 -7.59 -5.02
N THR A 89 10.12 -7.01 -6.11
CA THR A 89 8.95 -6.13 -6.07
C THR A 89 7.67 -6.96 -5.97
N LEU A 90 6.57 -6.33 -5.54
CA LEU A 90 5.26 -7.01 -5.53
C LEU A 90 4.84 -7.45 -6.94
N THR A 91 5.20 -6.69 -7.98
CA THR A 91 4.95 -7.05 -9.37
C THR A 91 5.66 -8.35 -9.73
N GLN A 92 6.95 -8.48 -9.41
CA GLN A 92 7.72 -9.70 -9.66
C GLN A 92 7.16 -10.91 -8.92
N ILE A 93 6.67 -10.71 -7.68
CA ILE A 93 6.00 -11.78 -6.92
C ILE A 93 4.73 -12.25 -7.64
N ASN A 94 3.94 -11.33 -8.20
CA ASN A 94 2.74 -11.67 -8.96
C ASN A 94 3.07 -12.35 -10.30
N GLU A 95 4.14 -11.95 -10.98
CA GLU A 95 4.63 -12.64 -12.18
C GLU A 95 5.04 -14.09 -11.85
N ILE A 96 5.70 -14.31 -10.72
CA ILE A 96 6.04 -15.66 -10.23
C ILE A 96 4.77 -16.49 -9.97
N ARG A 97 3.76 -15.90 -9.31
CA ARG A 97 2.45 -16.55 -9.07
C ARG A 97 1.78 -16.96 -10.38
N GLU A 98 1.76 -16.06 -11.37
CA GLU A 98 1.20 -16.33 -12.71
C GLU A 98 1.98 -17.43 -13.44
N HIS A 99 3.31 -17.36 -13.44
CA HIS A 99 4.16 -18.39 -14.06
C HIS A 99 3.91 -19.78 -13.46
N LEU A 100 3.86 -19.90 -12.13
CA LEU A 100 3.59 -21.16 -11.44
C LEU A 100 2.18 -21.68 -11.73
N ALA A 101 1.18 -20.79 -11.78
CA ALA A 101 -0.18 -21.17 -12.13
C ALA A 101 -0.28 -21.73 -13.56
N HIS A 102 0.47 -21.16 -14.51
CA HIS A 102 0.57 -21.68 -15.88
C HIS A 102 1.32 -23.01 -15.96
N LYS A 103 2.44 -23.15 -15.24
CA LYS A 103 3.26 -24.38 -15.23
C LYS A 103 2.55 -25.54 -14.54
N ARG A 104 1.70 -25.26 -13.54
CA ARG A 104 0.96 -26.25 -12.74
C ARG A 104 -0.55 -25.96 -12.75
N PRO A 105 -1.26 -26.24 -13.85
CA PRO A 105 -2.67 -25.86 -14.00
C PRO A 105 -3.59 -26.49 -12.95
N LYS A 106 -3.25 -27.68 -12.43
CA LYS A 106 -4.00 -28.34 -11.34
C LYS A 106 -3.91 -27.59 -10.00
N GLU A 107 -2.82 -26.85 -9.78
CA GLU A 107 -2.55 -26.08 -8.55
C GLU A 107 -2.73 -24.57 -8.77
N ALA A 108 -3.21 -24.14 -9.95
CA ALA A 108 -3.24 -22.73 -10.35
C ALA A 108 -3.93 -21.81 -9.34
N LEU A 109 -5.00 -22.28 -8.70
CA LEU A 109 -5.70 -21.52 -7.65
C LEU A 109 -4.87 -21.26 -6.39
N ALA A 110 -3.96 -22.17 -6.05
CA ALA A 110 -3.13 -22.01 -4.87
C ALA A 110 -2.10 -20.90 -5.07
N PHE A 111 -1.59 -20.73 -6.29
CA PHE A 111 -0.63 -19.69 -6.63
C PHE A 111 -1.29 -18.37 -7.01
N LEU A 112 -2.43 -18.40 -7.71
CA LEU A 112 -3.12 -17.22 -8.22
C LEU A 112 -4.61 -17.24 -7.87
N PRO A 113 -4.98 -16.97 -6.61
CA PRO A 113 -6.36 -16.99 -6.12
C PRO A 113 -7.14 -15.73 -6.55
N ARG A 114 -7.22 -15.48 -7.86
CA ARG A 114 -7.97 -14.35 -8.43
C ARG A 114 -9.36 -14.78 -8.84
N ARG A 115 -10.31 -13.86 -8.71
CA ARG A 115 -11.67 -14.01 -9.22
C ARG A 115 -11.64 -14.31 -10.72
N ARG A 116 -12.42 -15.29 -11.16
CA ARG A 116 -12.55 -15.68 -12.57
C ARG A 116 -13.81 -15.15 -13.22
N ALA A 117 -13.84 -15.20 -14.54
CA ALA A 117 -15.04 -14.87 -15.31
C ALA A 117 -16.22 -15.77 -14.89
N GLY A 118 -17.39 -15.16 -14.71
CA GLY A 118 -18.61 -15.85 -14.27
C GLY A 118 -18.77 -16.02 -12.76
N GLU A 119 -17.72 -15.81 -11.95
CA GLU A 119 -17.82 -15.91 -10.50
C GLU A 119 -18.53 -14.68 -9.89
N LYS A 120 -19.41 -14.92 -8.93
CA LYS A 120 -20.10 -13.86 -8.18
C LYS A 120 -19.08 -13.08 -7.33
N LEU A 121 -19.18 -11.75 -7.34
CA LEU A 121 -18.42 -10.89 -6.44
C LEU A 121 -18.76 -11.21 -4.98
N GLN A 122 -17.74 -11.50 -4.17
CA GLN A 122 -17.91 -11.69 -2.73
C GLN A 122 -17.77 -10.35 -2.01
N ILE A 123 -18.68 -10.08 -1.07
CA ILE A 123 -18.69 -8.87 -0.25
C ILE A 123 -18.46 -9.31 1.20
N ILE A 124 -17.38 -8.84 1.81
CA ILE A 124 -17.04 -9.13 3.20
C ILE A 124 -17.25 -7.86 4.03
N ALA A 125 -18.16 -7.92 5.00
CA ALA A 125 -18.42 -6.81 5.92
C ALA A 125 -17.71 -7.05 7.26
N ILE A 126 -16.80 -6.14 7.63
CA ILE A 126 -16.12 -6.16 8.93
C ILE A 126 -16.87 -5.19 9.86
N ALA A 127 -17.80 -5.75 10.64
CA ALA A 127 -18.66 -5.00 11.53
C ALA A 127 -18.37 -5.32 13.01
N ASN A 128 -18.39 -4.28 13.84
CA ASN A 128 -18.32 -4.36 15.30
C ASN A 128 -18.89 -3.06 15.88
N PHE A 129 -19.76 -3.17 16.89
CA PHE A 129 -20.53 -2.06 17.46
C PHE A 129 -19.72 -1.21 18.46
N LYS A 130 -18.55 -1.67 18.92
CA LYS A 130 -17.71 -0.91 19.86
C LYS A 130 -16.75 0.03 19.13
N GLY A 131 -16.53 1.24 19.65
CA GLY A 131 -15.40 2.10 19.27
C GLY A 131 -14.06 1.42 19.61
N GLY A 132 -13.01 1.64 18.81
CA GLY A 132 -11.68 1.06 19.05
C GLY A 132 -11.54 -0.45 18.76
N SER A 133 -12.54 -1.08 18.14
CA SER A 133 -12.56 -2.53 17.82
C SER A 133 -11.71 -2.94 16.60
N ALA A 134 -10.72 -2.14 16.22
CA ALA A 134 -9.80 -2.42 15.11
C ALA A 134 -10.45 -2.67 13.72
N LYS A 135 -11.75 -2.38 13.49
CA LYS A 135 -12.43 -2.62 12.20
C LYS A 135 -11.63 -2.15 10.97
N THR A 136 -11.16 -0.90 11.00
CA THR A 136 -10.37 -0.30 9.91
C THR A 136 -9.05 -1.04 9.73
N THR A 137 -8.35 -1.32 10.83
CA THR A 137 -7.09 -2.07 10.83
C THR A 137 -7.30 -3.47 10.25
N THR A 138 -8.27 -4.23 10.76
CA THR A 138 -8.62 -5.56 10.25
C THR A 138 -9.00 -5.53 8.78
N THR A 139 -9.74 -4.51 8.34
CA THR A 139 -10.12 -4.36 6.92
C THR A 139 -8.90 -4.19 6.04
N ILE A 140 -7.97 -3.31 6.43
CA ILE A 140 -6.74 -3.06 5.67
C ILE A 140 -5.87 -4.31 5.65
N HIS A 141 -5.66 -4.96 6.80
CA HIS A 141 -4.83 -6.16 6.86
C HIS A 141 -5.43 -7.35 6.12
N LEU A 142 -6.75 -7.52 6.16
CA LEU A 142 -7.43 -8.55 5.38
C LEU A 142 -7.28 -8.28 3.88
N ALA A 143 -7.46 -7.04 3.44
CA ALA A 143 -7.28 -6.67 2.04
C ALA A 143 -5.83 -6.92 1.57
N HIS A 144 -4.82 -6.60 2.39
CA HIS A 144 -3.42 -6.89 2.08
C HIS A 144 -3.14 -8.39 2.02
N PHE A 145 -3.74 -9.18 2.90
CA PHE A 145 -3.56 -10.63 2.93
C PHE A 145 -4.19 -11.33 1.71
N LEU A 146 -5.33 -10.82 1.22
CA LEU A 146 -6.04 -11.36 0.07
C LEU A 146 -5.47 -10.94 -1.30
N ALA A 147 -4.49 -10.02 -1.34
CA ALA A 147 -3.90 -9.47 -2.56
C ALA A 147 -2.73 -10.30 -3.12
#